data_AF-A0A1T4VPL5-F1
#
_entry.id   AF-A0A1T4VPL5-F1
#
_cell.length_a   1.000
_cell.length_b   1.000
_cell.length_c   1.000
_cell.angle_alpha   90.00
_cell.angle_beta   90.00
_cell.angle_gamma   90.00
#
_symmetry.space_group_name_H-M   'P 1'
#
loop_
_entity.id
_entity.type
_entity.pdbx_description
1 polymer ?
#
loop_
_entity_poly.entity_id
_entity_poly.type
_entity_poly.pdbx_seq_one_letter_code
_entity_poly.pdbx_strand_id
1 'polypeptide(L)'
;MSFVGLRTLYVVFCAIFMSSEANGVQDHTLFVDNVKYEIAQNFQRQALVETQGEFTQSQSFVFKSRELNSWIIVAVCTSTVPNKKKSGGTTDPKDLFQNSASLEDAYLMWFENKDVRILEQDVPDFNVTELADRVFDLVFYKSVLNETDSILVIIASAQDEGAPEKASHIEAAQQCFTRVAK
;
A
#
# COMPACT_ATOMS: atom_id res chain seq x y z
N MET A 1 44.01 16.35 -31.85
CA MET A 1 42.57 16.70 -31.89
C MET A 1 41.86 15.83 -30.88
N SER A 2 41.42 16.45 -29.79
CA SER A 2 40.97 15.78 -28.56
C SER A 2 39.51 15.34 -28.66
N PHE A 3 39.28 14.03 -28.69
CA PHE A 3 37.96 13.38 -28.73
C PHE A 3 37.44 13.01 -27.33
N VAL A 4 37.77 13.82 -26.31
CA VAL A 4 37.50 13.51 -24.89
C VAL A 4 36.31 14.34 -24.34
N GLY A 5 35.94 15.44 -25.00
CA GLY A 5 34.89 16.35 -24.50
C GLY A 5 33.45 15.85 -24.64
N LEU A 6 33.16 14.90 -25.54
CA LEU A 6 31.78 14.48 -25.83
C LEU A 6 31.28 13.35 -24.92
N ARG A 7 32.17 12.50 -24.40
CA ARG A 7 31.78 11.37 -23.53
C ARG A 7 31.47 11.81 -22.09
N THR A 8 32.15 12.84 -21.60
CA THR A 8 31.93 13.35 -20.23
C THR A 8 30.56 14.03 -20.07
N LEU A 9 30.02 14.61 -21.14
CA LEU A 9 28.69 15.25 -21.13
C LEU A 9 27.53 14.24 -21.09
N TYR A 10 27.72 13.03 -21.64
CA TYR A 10 26.69 11.99 -21.61
C TYR A 10 26.55 11.36 -20.21
N VAL A 11 27.66 11.24 -19.46
CA VAL A 11 27.63 10.69 -18.10
C VAL A 11 26.95 11.66 -17.12
N VAL A 12 27.11 12.97 -17.31
CA VAL A 12 26.43 13.98 -16.48
C VAL A 12 24.93 14.04 -16.77
N PHE A 13 24.50 13.84 -18.02
CA PHE A 13 23.06 13.79 -18.35
C PHE A 13 22.36 12.52 -17.84
N CYS A 14 23.02 11.36 -17.84
CA CYS A 14 22.45 10.15 -17.25
C CYS A 14 22.35 10.20 -15.71
N ALA A 15 23.24 10.95 -15.04
CA ALA A 15 23.20 11.10 -13.58
C ALA A 15 22.09 12.05 -13.08
N ILE A 16 21.57 12.93 -13.94
CA ILE A 16 20.54 13.93 -13.57
C ILE A 16 19.12 13.36 -13.70
N PHE A 17 18.92 12.25 -14.43
CA PHE A 17 17.61 11.59 -14.58
C PHE A 17 17.33 10.46 -13.58
N MET A 18 18.27 10.16 -12.66
CA MET A 18 17.94 9.38 -11.46
C MET A 18 17.33 10.31 -10.40
N SER A 19 16.24 10.99 -10.74
CA SER A 19 15.34 11.56 -9.74
C SER A 19 14.83 10.42 -8.88
N SER A 20 14.91 10.55 -7.55
CA SER A 20 14.26 9.58 -6.67
C SER A 20 12.81 9.43 -7.11
N GLU A 21 12.38 8.21 -7.42
CA GLU A 21 10.98 7.96 -7.74
C GLU A 21 10.15 8.44 -6.54
N ALA A 22 9.23 9.37 -6.80
CA ALA A 22 8.43 9.96 -5.74
C ALA A 22 7.60 8.87 -5.06
N ASN A 23 7.51 8.92 -3.73
CA ASN A 23 6.70 7.98 -2.96
C ASN A 23 5.24 8.05 -3.44
N GLY A 24 4.63 6.90 -3.73
CA GLY A 24 3.27 6.87 -4.26
C GLY A 24 2.91 5.56 -4.96
N VAL A 25 1.67 5.50 -5.45
CA VAL A 25 1.13 4.36 -6.20
C VAL A 25 0.92 4.79 -7.65
N GLN A 26 1.47 4.03 -8.58
CA GLN A 26 1.26 4.19 -10.01
C GLN A 26 0.89 2.83 -10.60
N ASP A 27 -0.32 2.72 -11.14
CA ASP A 27 -0.90 1.47 -11.65
C ASP A 27 -0.81 0.34 -10.60
N HIS A 28 0.00 -0.68 -10.85
CA HIS A 28 0.27 -1.82 -9.96
C HIS A 28 1.60 -1.71 -9.21
N THR A 29 2.23 -0.54 -9.25
CA THR A 29 3.52 -0.30 -8.63
C THR A 29 3.38 0.65 -7.45
N LEU A 30 4.00 0.30 -6.34
CA LEU A 30 4.16 1.14 -5.16
C LEU A 30 5.64 1.51 -5.00
N PHE A 31 5.93 2.80 -4.91
CA PHE A 31 7.26 3.31 -4.61
C PHE A 31 7.31 3.83 -3.17
N VAL A 32 8.27 3.34 -2.40
CA VAL A 32 8.54 3.76 -1.02
C VAL A 32 10.05 3.92 -0.83
N ASP A 33 10.52 5.14 -0.63
CA ASP A 33 11.91 5.51 -0.36
C ASP A 33 12.93 4.85 -1.32
N ASN A 34 12.67 4.96 -2.62
CA ASN A 34 13.43 4.33 -3.70
C ASN A 34 13.41 2.79 -3.70
N VAL A 35 12.47 2.17 -3.02
CA VAL A 35 12.17 0.73 -3.13
C VAL A 35 10.88 0.59 -3.93
N LYS A 36 10.93 -0.26 -4.97
CA LYS A 36 9.79 -0.60 -5.81
C LYS A 36 9.13 -1.87 -5.28
N TYR A 37 7.81 -1.82 -5.14
CA TYR A 37 6.97 -2.97 -4.85
C TYR A 37 5.97 -3.17 -5.99
N GLU A 38 5.70 -4.41 -6.35
CA GLU A 38 4.74 -4.77 -7.40
C GLU A 38 3.56 -5.55 -6.82
N ILE A 39 2.36 -5.13 -7.23
CA ILE A 39 1.10 -5.83 -7.02
C ILE A 39 0.84 -6.67 -8.27
N ALA A 40 0.58 -7.97 -8.10
CA ALA A 40 0.32 -8.87 -9.23
C ALA A 40 -0.90 -8.43 -10.06
N GLN A 41 -0.86 -8.67 -11.37
CA GLN A 41 -1.87 -8.20 -12.32
C GLN A 41 -3.28 -8.79 -12.09
N ASN A 42 -3.37 -9.94 -11.41
CA ASN A 42 -4.66 -10.53 -11.03
C ASN A 42 -5.38 -9.75 -9.91
N PHE A 43 -4.70 -8.80 -9.26
CA PHE A 43 -5.30 -7.80 -8.39
C PHE A 43 -5.64 -6.56 -9.21
N GLN A 44 -6.90 -6.43 -9.63
CA GLN A 44 -7.36 -5.27 -10.39
C GLN A 44 -7.66 -4.11 -9.44
N ARG A 45 -7.16 -2.90 -9.74
CA ARG A 45 -7.57 -1.67 -9.04
C ARG A 45 -9.08 -1.50 -9.19
N GLN A 46 -9.78 -1.36 -8.08
CA GLN A 46 -11.23 -1.19 -8.02
C GLN A 46 -11.60 0.30 -7.93
N ALA A 47 -10.90 1.02 -7.05
CA ALA A 47 -11.15 2.42 -6.76
C ALA A 47 -9.94 3.09 -6.09
N LEU A 48 -9.91 4.41 -6.20
CA LEU A 48 -9.19 5.31 -5.30
C LEU A 48 -10.20 5.97 -4.38
N VAL A 49 -9.99 5.85 -3.08
CA VAL A 49 -10.87 6.49 -2.10
C VAL A 49 -10.08 7.36 -1.14
N GLU A 50 -10.80 8.21 -0.43
CA GLU A 50 -10.29 9.06 0.61
C GLU A 50 -11.05 8.81 1.90
N THR A 51 -10.33 8.74 3.02
CA THR A 51 -10.93 8.75 4.35
C THR A 51 -10.36 9.92 5.15
N GLN A 52 -11.21 10.56 5.94
CA GLN A 52 -10.84 11.67 6.79
C GLN A 52 -11.17 11.34 8.23
N GLY A 53 -10.15 11.34 9.09
CA GLY A 53 -10.28 11.32 10.54
C GLY A 53 -9.97 12.69 11.13
N GLU A 54 -10.09 12.80 12.46
CA GLU A 54 -9.88 14.06 13.19
C GLU A 54 -8.48 14.66 12.97
N PHE A 55 -7.45 13.81 12.85
CA PHE A 55 -6.06 14.23 12.68
C PHE A 55 -5.36 13.60 11.48
N THR A 56 -6.04 12.73 10.74
CA THR A 56 -5.43 11.92 9.68
C THR A 56 -6.30 12.01 8.43
N GLN A 57 -5.68 12.17 7.27
CA GLN A 57 -6.30 11.95 5.97
C GLN A 57 -5.57 10.81 5.28
N SER A 58 -6.30 9.92 4.62
CA SER A 58 -5.68 8.87 3.82
C SER A 58 -6.30 8.79 2.43
N GLN A 59 -5.44 8.69 1.43
CA GLN A 59 -5.83 8.28 0.08
C GLN A 59 -5.45 6.82 -0.10
N SER A 60 -6.41 6.00 -0.50
CA SER A 60 -6.24 4.55 -0.51
C SER A 60 -6.59 3.97 -1.86
N PHE A 61 -5.64 3.22 -2.41
CA PHE A 61 -5.77 2.48 -3.65
C PHE A 61 -6.23 1.07 -3.31
N VAL A 62 -7.43 0.70 -3.75
CA VAL A 62 -8.04 -0.60 -3.42
C VAL A 62 -7.90 -1.52 -4.61
N PHE A 63 -7.22 -2.66 -4.43
CA PHE A 63 -7.07 -3.70 -5.44
C PHE A 63 -7.77 -4.97 -4.97
N LYS A 64 -8.37 -5.71 -5.91
CA LYS A 64 -9.08 -6.96 -5.60
C LYS A 64 -8.72 -8.07 -6.57
N SER A 65 -8.46 -9.26 -6.03
CA SER A 65 -8.41 -10.52 -6.76
C SER A 65 -9.69 -11.30 -6.52
N ARG A 66 -10.44 -11.58 -7.59
CA ARG A 66 -11.66 -12.39 -7.52
C ARG A 66 -11.34 -13.87 -7.28
N GLU A 67 -10.24 -14.34 -7.86
CA GLU A 67 -9.78 -15.73 -7.77
C GLU A 67 -9.44 -16.10 -6.32
N LEU A 68 -8.70 -15.22 -5.63
CA LEU A 68 -8.29 -15.44 -4.24
C LEU A 68 -9.31 -14.90 -3.23
N ASN A 69 -10.39 -14.28 -3.70
CA ASN A 69 -11.32 -13.50 -2.87
C ASN A 69 -10.58 -12.63 -1.83
N SER A 70 -9.66 -11.81 -2.34
CA SER A 70 -8.66 -11.10 -1.55
C SER A 70 -8.50 -9.65 -2.03
N TRP A 71 -8.00 -8.80 -1.14
CA TRP A 71 -7.78 -7.37 -1.36
C TRP A 71 -6.37 -6.97 -0.97
N ILE A 72 -5.82 -6.01 -1.70
CA ILE A 72 -4.62 -5.26 -1.31
C ILE A 72 -5.03 -3.79 -1.27
N ILE A 73 -4.91 -3.16 -0.11
CA ILE A 73 -5.24 -1.76 0.11
C ILE A 73 -3.94 -1.03 0.43
N VAL A 74 -3.57 -0.08 -0.42
CA VAL A 74 -2.41 0.77 -0.20
C VAL A 74 -2.91 2.14 0.22
N ALA A 75 -2.71 2.50 1.49
CA ALA A 75 -3.13 3.79 2.04
C ALA A 75 -1.92 4.71 2.23
N VAL A 76 -1.94 5.85 1.54
CA VAL A 76 -1.02 6.96 1.76
C VAL A 76 -1.66 7.88 2.80
N CYS A 77 -1.08 7.92 3.98
CA CYS A 77 -1.61 8.63 5.14
C CYS A 77 -0.80 9.88 5.43
N THR A 78 -1.51 11.00 5.62
CA THR A 78 -0.97 12.27 6.11
C THR A 78 -1.65 12.61 7.42
N SER A 79 -0.86 12.98 8.44
CA SER A 79 -1.36 13.28 9.79
C SER A 79 -0.92 14.67 10.22
N THR A 80 -1.80 15.42 10.89
CA THR A 80 -1.43 16.69 11.54
C THR A 80 -0.65 16.48 12.83
N VAL A 81 -0.56 15.24 13.31
CA VAL A 81 0.15 14.83 14.53
C VAL A 81 1.28 13.85 14.19
N PRO A 82 2.48 13.96 14.80
CA PRO A 82 3.59 13.08 14.48
C PRO A 82 3.33 11.58 14.69
N ASN A 83 3.72 10.76 13.72
CA ASN A 83 3.60 9.29 13.71
C ASN A 83 4.30 8.62 14.91
N LYS A 84 5.39 9.21 15.41
CA LYS A 84 6.17 8.72 16.58
C LYS A 84 5.32 8.55 17.86
N LYS A 85 4.18 9.23 17.97
CA LYS A 85 3.28 9.13 19.14
C LYS A 85 2.25 8.00 19.05
N LYS A 86 2.03 7.40 17.88
CA LYS A 86 0.92 6.46 17.65
C LYS A 86 1.32 4.99 17.60
N SER A 87 2.59 4.63 17.42
CA SER A 87 2.95 3.28 16.94
C SER A 87 3.97 2.48 17.77
N GLY A 88 4.17 2.79 19.06
CA GLY A 88 4.79 1.87 20.04
C GLY A 88 6.05 1.07 19.62
N GLY A 89 6.87 1.58 18.70
CA GLY A 89 7.88 0.77 18.00
C GLY A 89 8.93 1.63 17.29
N THR A 90 10.11 1.04 17.10
CA THR A 90 11.36 1.70 16.69
C THR A 90 11.29 2.42 15.35
N THR A 91 11.98 3.56 15.28
CA THR A 91 12.19 4.48 14.14
C THR A 91 13.05 3.90 12.99
N ASP A 92 12.94 2.62 12.67
CA ASP A 92 13.52 2.05 11.45
C ASP A 92 13.06 0.60 11.36
N PRO A 93 12.51 0.16 10.22
CA PRO A 93 13.02 0.50 8.89
C PRO A 93 11.99 1.02 7.86
N LYS A 94 12.50 1.70 6.83
CA LYS A 94 11.74 2.20 5.66
C LYS A 94 11.20 1.08 4.75
N ASP A 95 11.69 -0.15 4.91
CA ASP A 95 11.22 -1.33 4.18
C ASP A 95 9.95 -1.90 4.80
N LEU A 96 8.87 -1.94 4.02
CA LEU A 96 7.57 -2.48 4.42
C LEU A 96 7.67 -3.91 4.99
N PHE A 97 8.48 -4.78 4.39
CA PHE A 97 8.57 -6.19 4.82
C PHE A 97 9.27 -6.39 6.15
N GLN A 98 9.93 -5.37 6.69
CA GLN A 98 10.60 -5.42 7.99
C GLN A 98 9.74 -4.82 9.12
N ASN A 99 8.57 -4.24 8.79
CA ASN A 99 7.59 -3.69 9.73
C ASN A 99 6.24 -4.43 9.63
N SER A 100 6.25 -5.74 9.88
CA SER A 100 5.02 -6.47 10.16
C SER A 100 4.60 -6.17 11.61
N ALA A 101 3.72 -5.18 11.80
CA ALA A 101 3.16 -4.89 13.11
C ALA A 101 2.01 -5.87 13.43
N SER A 102 1.82 -6.20 14.70
CA SER A 102 0.54 -6.73 15.18
C SER A 102 -0.55 -5.69 14.89
N LEU A 103 -1.65 -6.12 14.28
CA LEU A 103 -2.78 -5.25 13.89
C LEU A 103 -3.21 -4.37 15.08
N GLU A 104 -3.01 -3.05 15.01
CA GLU A 104 -3.60 -2.12 15.98
C GLU A 104 -5.06 -1.86 15.58
N ASP A 105 -5.95 -1.72 16.58
CA ASP A 105 -7.40 -1.47 16.38
C ASP A 105 -7.69 -0.28 15.42
N ALA A 106 -6.78 0.69 15.32
CA ALA A 106 -6.90 1.84 14.42
C ALA A 106 -6.93 1.47 12.91
N TYR A 107 -6.46 0.28 12.52
CA TYR A 107 -6.43 -0.15 11.12
C TYR A 107 -7.70 -0.90 10.69
N LEU A 108 -8.60 -1.20 11.65
CA LEU A 108 -9.95 -1.68 11.40
C LEU A 108 -10.88 -0.57 10.87
N MET A 109 -10.42 0.69 10.77
CA MET A 109 -11.22 1.80 10.23
C MET A 109 -11.74 1.54 8.80
N TRP A 110 -11.07 0.71 8.00
CA TRP A 110 -11.59 0.26 6.69
C TRP A 110 -12.79 -0.67 6.78
N PHE A 111 -12.93 -1.36 7.91
CA PHE A 111 -13.98 -2.31 8.24
C PHE A 111 -15.09 -1.66 9.08
N GLU A 112 -14.88 -0.44 9.57
CA GLU A 112 -15.77 0.23 10.53
C GLU A 112 -16.26 1.62 10.08
N ASN A 113 -15.47 2.37 9.30
CA ASN A 113 -15.73 3.77 9.04
C ASN A 113 -16.60 3.99 7.78
N LYS A 114 -17.68 4.76 7.93
CA LYS A 114 -18.65 5.05 6.85
C LYS A 114 -18.33 6.32 6.06
N ASP A 115 -17.35 7.11 6.49
CA ASP A 115 -17.00 8.40 5.87
C ASP A 115 -15.96 8.25 4.74
N VAL A 116 -16.11 7.22 3.91
CA VAL A 116 -15.24 6.98 2.76
C VAL A 116 -15.79 7.72 1.55
N ARG A 117 -14.97 8.60 0.98
CA ARG A 117 -15.28 9.30 -0.26
C ARG A 117 -14.58 8.61 -1.44
N ILE A 118 -15.34 8.18 -2.44
CA ILE A 118 -14.77 7.67 -3.69
C ILE A 118 -14.23 8.84 -4.51
N LEU A 119 -12.94 8.81 -4.85
CA LEU A 119 -12.29 9.81 -5.70
C LEU A 119 -12.24 9.35 -7.16
N GLU A 120 -11.89 8.08 -7.39
CA GLU A 120 -11.88 7.43 -8.70
C GLU A 120 -12.45 6.02 -8.59
N GLN A 121 -13.10 5.55 -9.65
CA GLN A 121 -13.71 4.23 -9.71
C GLN A 121 -13.42 3.59 -11.06
N ASP A 122 -12.69 2.47 -11.05
CA ASP A 122 -12.32 1.74 -12.28
C ASP A 122 -13.30 0.62 -12.60
N VAL A 123 -13.97 0.08 -11.57
CA VAL A 123 -14.95 -0.99 -11.70
C VAL A 123 -16.34 -0.46 -11.35
N PRO A 124 -17.35 -0.62 -12.25
CA PRO A 124 -18.73 -0.26 -11.94
C PRO A 124 -19.20 -0.95 -10.64
N ASP A 125 -19.97 -0.23 -9.82
CA ASP A 125 -20.56 -0.73 -8.58
C ASP A 125 -19.55 -1.15 -7.48
N PHE A 126 -18.39 -0.48 -7.39
CA PHE A 126 -17.48 -0.65 -6.25
C PHE A 126 -18.20 -0.37 -4.93
N ASN A 127 -18.23 -1.38 -4.05
CA ASN A 127 -18.84 -1.26 -2.73
C ASN A 127 -17.75 -1.13 -1.66
N VAL A 128 -17.61 0.07 -1.10
CA VAL A 128 -16.70 0.35 0.01
C VAL A 128 -16.98 -0.55 1.22
N THR A 129 -18.24 -0.91 1.48
CA THR A 129 -18.61 -1.70 2.65
C THR A 129 -18.47 -3.20 2.43
N GLU A 130 -17.98 -3.66 1.27
CA GLU A 130 -17.81 -5.09 1.00
C GLU A 130 -16.90 -5.78 2.03
N LEU A 131 -15.99 -5.01 2.62
CA LEU A 131 -15.09 -5.49 3.67
C LEU A 131 -15.73 -5.52 5.06
N ALA A 132 -16.82 -4.78 5.32
CA ALA A 132 -17.38 -4.69 6.68
C ALA A 132 -18.11 -5.98 7.12
N ASP A 133 -18.69 -6.73 6.18
CA ASP A 133 -19.62 -7.83 6.47
C ASP A 133 -18.97 -9.23 6.39
N ARG A 134 -17.63 -9.35 6.32
CA ARG A 134 -16.96 -10.65 6.20
C ARG A 134 -15.88 -10.86 7.27
N VAL A 135 -15.55 -12.13 7.52
CA VAL A 135 -14.39 -12.52 8.33
C VAL A 135 -13.16 -12.61 7.43
N PHE A 136 -12.07 -11.96 7.85
CA PHE A 136 -10.83 -11.89 7.07
C PHE A 136 -9.65 -12.36 7.90
N ASP A 137 -8.70 -12.98 7.20
CA ASP A 137 -7.31 -13.00 7.63
C ASP A 137 -6.59 -11.80 7.02
N LEU A 138 -5.72 -11.16 7.81
CA LEU A 138 -5.07 -9.90 7.47
C LEU A 138 -3.56 -9.97 7.65
N VAL A 139 -2.82 -9.36 6.73
CA VAL A 139 -1.40 -9.03 6.87
C VAL A 139 -1.22 -7.53 6.69
N PHE A 140 -0.38 -6.93 7.52
CA PHE A 140 -0.20 -5.49 7.58
C PHE A 140 1.27 -5.10 7.48
N TYR A 141 1.56 -4.10 6.65
CA TYR A 141 2.87 -3.47 6.55
C TYR A 141 2.76 -1.96 6.70
N LYS A 142 3.76 -1.35 7.34
CA LYS A 142 3.83 0.10 7.54
C LYS A 142 5.22 0.64 7.25
N SER A 143 5.28 1.73 6.50
CA SER A 143 6.49 2.52 6.33
C SER A 143 6.22 3.97 6.72
N VAL A 144 7.07 4.52 7.59
CA VAL A 144 7.01 5.92 8.01
C VAL A 144 7.90 6.72 7.08
N LEU A 145 7.30 7.59 6.25
CA LEU A 145 8.03 8.37 5.26
C LEU A 145 8.72 9.58 5.91
N ASN A 146 7.99 10.24 6.81
CA ASN A 146 8.47 11.37 7.59
C ASN A 146 7.66 11.47 8.90
N GLU A 147 7.80 12.58 9.64
CA GLU A 147 7.13 12.71 10.93
C GLU A 147 5.61 12.68 10.85
N THR A 148 5.01 13.11 9.73
CA THR A 148 3.55 13.21 9.55
C THR A 148 2.98 12.22 8.55
N ASP A 149 3.81 11.69 7.65
CA ASP A 149 3.37 10.86 6.54
C ASP A 149 3.82 9.40 6.68
N SER A 150 2.93 8.50 6.27
CA SER A 150 3.20 7.06 6.24
C SER A 150 2.47 6.38 5.10
N ILE A 151 2.97 5.21 4.70
CA ILE A 151 2.29 4.30 3.78
C ILE A 151 1.94 3.04 4.56
N LEU A 152 0.69 2.63 4.41
CA LEU A 152 0.17 1.39 4.96
C LEU A 152 -0.21 0.47 3.82
N VAL A 153 0.12 -0.82 3.94
CA VAL A 153 -0.35 -1.86 3.03
C VAL A 153 -1.11 -2.88 3.86
N ILE A 154 -2.40 -3.02 3.57
CA ILE A 154 -3.28 -4.01 4.18
C ILE A 154 -3.57 -5.06 3.12
N ILE A 155 -3.21 -6.31 3.40
CA ILE A 155 -3.58 -7.46 2.58
C ILE A 155 -4.64 -8.23 3.34
N ALA A 156 -5.79 -8.45 2.70
CA ALA A 156 -6.93 -9.12 3.31
C ALA A 156 -7.39 -10.28 2.44
N SER A 157 -7.68 -11.42 3.05
CA SER A 157 -8.35 -12.54 2.38
C SER A 157 -9.58 -12.92 3.18
N ALA A 158 -10.73 -12.99 2.53
CA ALA A 158 -11.93 -13.50 3.18
C ALA A 158 -11.74 -14.99 3.49
N GLN A 159 -12.25 -15.43 4.64
CA GLN A 159 -12.28 -16.85 5.00
C GLN A 159 -13.35 -17.57 4.16
N ASP A 160 -13.05 -18.78 3.72
CA ASP A 160 -14.04 -19.66 3.10
C ASP A 160 -14.95 -20.26 4.18
N GLU A 161 -16.16 -19.71 4.31
CA GLU A 161 -17.16 -20.18 5.28
C GLU A 161 -17.62 -21.62 5.00
N GLY A 162 -17.42 -22.13 3.78
CA GLY A 162 -17.72 -23.51 3.39
C GLY A 162 -16.62 -24.51 3.72
N ALA A 163 -15.41 -24.06 4.08
CA ALA A 163 -14.28 -24.92 4.38
C ALA A 163 -14.31 -25.38 5.87
N PRO A 164 -13.97 -26.65 6.17
CA PRO A 164 -13.99 -27.18 7.54
C PRO A 164 -13.10 -26.41 8.53
N GLU A 165 -12.09 -25.71 8.03
CA GLU A 165 -11.08 -24.99 8.82
C GLU A 165 -11.16 -23.47 8.65
N LYS A 166 -12.21 -22.94 7.98
CA LYS A 166 -12.31 -21.50 7.62
C LYS A 166 -11.03 -20.98 6.97
N ALA A 167 -10.47 -21.79 6.07
CA ALA A 167 -9.24 -21.46 5.38
C ALA A 167 -9.39 -20.17 4.59
N SER A 168 -8.32 -19.36 4.54
CA SER A 168 -8.23 -18.21 3.66
C SER A 168 -7.05 -18.37 2.71
N HIS A 169 -6.98 -17.51 1.68
CA HIS A 169 -5.88 -17.44 0.74
C HIS A 169 -4.83 -16.40 1.13
N ILE A 170 -4.72 -16.03 2.42
CA ILE A 170 -3.89 -14.91 2.86
C ILE A 170 -2.41 -15.06 2.48
N GLU A 171 -1.84 -16.26 2.58
CA GLU A 171 -0.45 -16.52 2.17
C GLU A 171 -0.25 -16.32 0.66
N ALA A 172 -1.21 -16.78 -0.16
CA ALA A 172 -1.18 -16.60 -1.61
C ALA A 172 -1.38 -15.12 -1.99
N ALA A 173 -2.26 -14.41 -1.29
CA ALA A 173 -2.47 -12.97 -1.46
C ALA A 173 -1.21 -12.17 -1.10
N GLN A 174 -0.51 -12.56 -0.02
CA GLN A 174 0.74 -11.94 0.40
C GLN A 174 1.84 -12.09 -0.65
N GLN A 175 1.95 -13.26 -1.29
CA GLN A 175 2.90 -13.51 -2.37
C GLN A 175 2.62 -12.67 -3.63
N CYS A 176 1.41 -12.16 -3.79
CA CYS A 176 1.05 -11.24 -4.87
C CYS A 176 1.53 -9.80 -4.65
N PHE A 177 2.12 -9.49 -3.49
CA PHE A 177 2.79 -8.23 -3.20
C PHE A 177 4.29 -8.49 -3.04
N THR A 178 5.10 -8.02 -3.99
CA THR A 178 6.52 -8.39 -4.07
C THR A 178 7.45 -7.18 -4.02
N ARG A 179 8.58 -7.32 -3.34
CA ARG A 179 9.68 -6.33 -3.43
C ARG A 179 10.46 -6.61 -4.71
N VAL A 180 10.60 -5.59 -5.55
CA VAL A 180 11.46 -5.68 -6.74
C VAL A 180 12.87 -5.24 -6.33
N ALA A 181 13.84 -6.15 -6.47
CA ALA A 181 15.24 -5.81 -6.25
C ALA A 181 15.70 -4.80 -7.32
N LYS A 182 16.51 -3.81 -6.91
CA LYS A 182 17.14 -2.86 -7.82
C LYS A 182 18.10 -3.53 -8.79
#